data_AF-B6W611-F1
#
_entry.id   AF-B6W611-F1
#
_cell.length_a   1.000
_cell.length_b   1.000
_cell.length_c   1.000
_cell.angle_alpha   90.00
_cell.angle_beta   90.00
_cell.angle_gamma   90.00
#
_symmetry.space_group_name_H-M   'P 1'
#
loop_
_entity.id
_entity.type
_entity.pdbx_description
1 polymer ?
#
loop_
_entity_poly.entity_id
_entity_poly.type
_entity_poly.pdbx_seq_one_letter_code
_entity_poly.pdbx_strand_id
1 'polypeptide(L)'
;MWYKIRELYSKGFNKSQIAFQLGLHRSTVRRYLKMDEDTLTAKLQHRRRYPRILDKYESYVCDVLSRYRFLSASQIHDWMKEQYPDLPVVCGKTVYNFVETVRRKYNLDKEGFPNVFMRKCRIPLTGNMPRWISEKAVCPHTGTTLSKFIFLSW
;
A
#
# COMPACT_ATOMS: atom_id res chain seq x y z
N MET A 1 3.21 -30.07 -1.55
CA MET A 1 4.55 -30.71 -1.47
C MET A 1 4.62 -31.83 -0.45
N TRP A 2 4.16 -31.64 0.80
CA TRP A 2 4.20 -32.68 1.85
C TRP A 2 3.36 -33.93 1.53
N TYR A 3 2.10 -33.77 1.11
CA TYR A 3 1.23 -34.89 0.74
C TYR A 3 1.85 -35.81 -0.32
N LYS A 4 2.48 -35.22 -1.35
CA LYS A 4 3.12 -36.00 -2.42
C LYS A 4 4.32 -36.82 -1.94
N ILE A 5 5.09 -36.27 -1.00
CA ILE A 5 6.20 -37.00 -0.38
C ILE A 5 5.69 -38.18 0.45
N ARG A 6 4.61 -37.99 1.24
CA ARG A 6 4.01 -39.07 2.03
C ARG A 6 3.38 -40.15 1.15
N GLU A 7 2.72 -39.75 0.06
CA GLU A 7 2.16 -40.67 -0.93
C GLU A 7 3.26 -41.57 -1.53
N LEU A 8 4.35 -40.98 -2.02
CA LEU A 8 5.46 -41.75 -2.60
C LEU A 8 6.17 -42.62 -1.55
N TYR A 9 6.31 -42.12 -0.32
CA TYR A 9 6.88 -42.91 0.77
C TYR A 9 5.99 -44.11 1.14
N SER A 10 4.67 -43.93 1.18
CA SER A 10 3.70 -45.01 1.40
C SER A 10 3.70 -46.04 0.27
N LYS A 11 4.07 -45.64 -0.95
CA LYS A 11 4.26 -46.53 -2.11
C LYS A 11 5.60 -47.28 -2.08
N GLY A 12 6.43 -47.08 -1.05
CA GLY A 12 7.70 -47.81 -0.87
C GLY A 12 8.93 -47.15 -1.51
N PHE A 13 8.82 -45.94 -2.06
CA PHE A 13 9.97 -45.26 -2.65
C PHE A 13 10.98 -44.79 -1.58
N ASN A 14 12.27 -44.93 -1.88
CA ASN A 14 13.32 -44.46 -1.00
C ASN A 14 13.44 -42.93 -1.03
N LYS A 15 13.89 -42.33 0.08
CA LYS A 15 14.04 -40.88 0.27
C LYS A 15 14.84 -40.20 -0.84
N SER A 16 15.88 -40.86 -1.36
CA SER A 16 16.69 -40.36 -2.48
C SER A 16 15.93 -40.37 -3.81
N GLN A 17 15.12 -41.40 -4.06
CA GLN A 17 14.29 -41.49 -5.27
C GLN A 17 13.18 -40.44 -5.25
N ILE A 18 12.54 -40.24 -4.09
CA ILE A 18 11.54 -39.18 -3.89
C ILE A 18 12.14 -37.80 -4.11
N ALA A 19 13.35 -37.56 -3.58
CA ALA A 19 14.07 -36.30 -3.76
C ALA A 19 14.37 -36.03 -5.24
N PHE A 20 14.88 -37.03 -5.95
CA PHE A 20 15.17 -36.96 -7.38
C PHE A 20 13.90 -36.72 -8.21
N GLN A 21 12.84 -37.51 -7.98
CA GLN A 21 11.57 -37.41 -8.72
C GLN A 21 10.86 -36.07 -8.53
N LEU A 22 10.95 -35.47 -7.34
CA LEU A 22 10.31 -34.18 -7.04
C LEU A 22 11.23 -32.98 -7.25
N GLY A 23 12.49 -33.18 -7.66
CA GLY A 23 13.48 -32.11 -7.78
C GLY A 23 13.77 -31.39 -6.45
N LEU A 24 13.65 -32.10 -5.32
CA LEU A 24 13.84 -31.56 -3.97
C LEU A 24 15.19 -31.97 -3.39
N HIS A 25 15.74 -31.12 -2.51
CA HIS A 25 16.89 -31.53 -1.71
C HIS A 25 16.51 -32.62 -0.68
N ARG A 26 17.39 -33.61 -0.49
CA ARG A 26 17.18 -34.75 0.43
C ARG A 26 16.82 -34.34 1.87
N SER A 27 17.32 -33.19 2.35
CA SER A 27 16.98 -32.69 3.69
C SER A 27 15.52 -32.25 3.80
N THR A 28 14.94 -31.73 2.73
CA THR A 28 13.53 -31.32 2.67
C THR A 28 12.61 -32.53 2.76
N VAL A 29 12.95 -33.62 2.04
CA VAL A 29 12.23 -34.89 2.12
C VAL A 29 12.28 -35.46 3.54
N ARG A 30 13.47 -35.54 4.15
CA ARG A 30 13.61 -35.99 5.54
C ARG A 30 12.82 -35.13 6.53
N ARG A 31 12.86 -33.81 6.36
CA ARG A 31 12.14 -32.87 7.23
C ARG A 31 10.63 -33.03 7.13
N TYR A 32 10.10 -33.21 5.92
CA TYR A 32 8.66 -33.38 5.70
C TYR A 32 8.16 -34.75 6.15
N LEU A 33 8.96 -35.83 6.02
CA LEU A 33 8.59 -37.14 6.58
C LEU A 33 8.56 -37.17 8.11
N LYS A 34 9.33 -36.30 8.78
CA LYS A 34 9.32 -36.15 10.25
C LYS A 34 8.23 -35.19 10.77
N MET A 35 7.49 -34.53 9.88
CA MET A 35 6.54 -33.49 10.24
C MET A 35 5.11 -34.03 10.18
N ASP A 36 4.33 -33.73 11.20
CA ASP A 36 2.92 -34.09 11.28
C ASP A 36 2.04 -33.08 10.52
N GLU A 37 0.80 -33.46 10.29
CA GLU A 37 -0.16 -32.65 9.53
C GLU A 37 -0.48 -31.33 10.25
N ASP A 38 -0.64 -31.38 11.57
CA ASP A 38 -0.91 -30.18 12.39
C ASP A 38 0.26 -29.19 12.33
N THR A 39 1.51 -29.69 12.39
CA THR A 39 2.70 -28.84 12.29
C THR A 39 2.85 -28.23 10.90
N LEU A 40 2.42 -28.93 9.86
CA LEU A 40 2.36 -28.39 8.51
C LEU A 40 1.31 -27.28 8.40
N THR A 41 0.09 -27.54 8.89
CA THR A 41 -1.01 -26.57 8.88
C THR A 41 -0.64 -25.31 9.65
N ALA A 42 -0.04 -25.46 10.84
CA ALA A 42 0.49 -24.34 11.61
C ALA A 42 1.55 -23.54 10.83
N LYS A 43 2.47 -24.21 10.11
CA LYS A 43 3.47 -23.52 9.27
C LYS A 43 2.87 -22.81 8.07
N LEU A 44 1.80 -23.36 7.47
CA LEU A 44 1.11 -22.72 6.36
C LEU A 44 0.31 -21.50 6.82
N GLN A 45 -0.31 -21.57 8.00
CA GLN A 45 -1.02 -20.46 8.62
C GLN A 45 -0.04 -19.37 9.11
N HIS A 46 1.11 -19.77 9.63
CA HIS A 46 2.13 -18.85 10.11
C HIS A 46 2.94 -18.24 8.95
N ARG A 47 2.33 -17.30 8.23
CA ARG A 47 3.11 -16.38 7.39
C ARG A 47 3.87 -15.41 8.28
N ARG A 48 5.18 -15.30 8.05
CA ARG A 48 6.01 -14.28 8.70
C ARG A 48 5.40 -12.90 8.43
N ARG A 49 4.91 -12.25 9.48
CA ARG A 49 4.50 -10.84 9.45
C ARG A 49 5.63 -10.02 10.03
N TYR A 50 6.25 -9.19 9.20
CA TYR A 50 7.21 -8.21 9.67
C TYR A 50 6.44 -6.98 10.14
N PRO A 51 6.78 -6.41 11.31
CA PRO A 51 6.18 -5.15 11.72
C PRO A 51 6.53 -4.07 10.69
N ARG A 52 5.52 -3.33 10.23
CA ARG A 52 5.73 -2.25 9.27
C ARG A 52 6.08 -0.98 10.02
N ILE A 53 7.20 -0.39 9.68
CA ILE A 53 7.75 0.79 10.35
C ILE A 53 6.77 1.98 10.30
N LEU A 54 6.01 2.11 9.19
CA LEU A 54 5.07 3.20 8.98
C LEU A 54 3.73 3.04 9.71
N ASP A 55 3.42 1.87 10.28
CA ASP A 55 2.12 1.62 10.94
C ASP A 55 1.91 2.57 12.15
N LYS A 56 2.99 3.14 12.72
CA LYS A 56 2.92 4.17 13.77
C LYS A 56 2.24 5.47 13.33
N TYR A 57 2.30 5.80 12.04
CA TYR A 57 1.75 7.04 11.47
C TYR A 57 0.36 6.85 10.86
N GLU A 58 -0.28 5.71 11.12
CA GLU A 58 -1.56 5.34 10.51
C GLU A 58 -2.67 6.34 10.84
N SER A 59 -2.76 6.79 12.10
CA SER A 59 -3.75 7.78 12.54
C SER A 59 -3.64 9.08 11.76
N TYR A 60 -2.43 9.65 11.68
CA TYR A 60 -2.17 10.87 10.94
C TYR A 60 -2.56 10.76 9.46
N VAL A 61 -2.16 9.67 8.80
CA VAL A 61 -2.49 9.46 7.38
C VAL A 61 -3.99 9.27 7.18
N CYS A 62 -4.67 8.60 8.11
CA CYS A 62 -6.12 8.47 8.09
C CYS A 62 -6.82 9.84 8.20
N ASP A 63 -6.40 10.70 9.12
CA ASP A 63 -6.98 12.04 9.32
C ASP A 63 -6.76 12.96 8.11
N VAL A 64 -5.59 12.85 7.48
CA VAL A 64 -5.27 13.57 6.24
C VAL A 64 -6.13 13.07 5.08
N LEU A 65 -6.22 11.76 4.88
CA LEU A 65 -7.01 11.16 3.79
C LEU A 65 -8.51 11.36 3.98
N SER A 66 -9.00 11.45 5.22
CA SER A 66 -10.41 11.72 5.52
C SER A 66 -10.80 13.13 5.10
N ARG A 67 -9.90 14.10 5.25
CA ARG A 67 -10.09 15.49 4.81
C ARG A 67 -9.86 15.67 3.31
N TYR A 68 -8.86 14.99 2.76
CA TYR A 68 -8.38 15.19 1.39
C TYR A 68 -8.19 13.84 0.65
N ARG A 69 -9.30 13.21 0.25
CA ARG A 69 -9.31 11.87 -0.39
C ARG A 69 -8.53 11.81 -1.71
N PHE A 70 -8.37 12.93 -2.40
CA PHE A 70 -7.70 13.04 -3.70
C PHE A 70 -6.16 12.98 -3.63
N LEU A 71 -5.55 13.12 -2.45
CA LEU A 71 -4.10 13.20 -2.30
C LEU A 71 -3.38 11.94 -2.81
N SER A 72 -2.22 12.15 -3.41
CA SER A 72 -1.32 11.06 -3.81
C SER A 72 -0.41 10.64 -2.66
N ALA A 73 0.10 9.40 -2.73
CA ALA A 73 1.04 8.91 -1.72
C ALA A 73 2.33 9.74 -1.64
N SER A 74 2.78 10.33 -2.74
CA SER A 74 3.93 11.23 -2.75
C SER A 74 3.65 12.51 -1.96
N GLN A 75 2.48 13.13 -2.15
CA GLN A 75 2.09 14.32 -1.39
C GLN A 75 1.96 14.02 0.11
N ILE A 76 1.40 12.87 0.46
CA ILE A 76 1.31 12.43 1.85
C ILE A 76 2.71 12.21 2.43
N HIS A 77 3.65 11.66 1.68
CA HIS A 77 5.03 11.49 2.12
C HIS A 77 5.68 12.83 2.44
N ASP A 78 5.51 13.83 1.59
CA ASP A 78 6.06 15.17 1.80
C ASP A 78 5.46 15.80 3.06
N TRP A 79 4.15 15.67 3.26
CA TRP A 79 3.48 16.13 4.49
C TRP A 79 3.94 15.38 5.74
N MET A 80 4.22 14.08 5.63
CA MET A 80 4.76 13.30 6.75
C MET A 80 6.15 13.78 7.14
N LYS A 81 7.01 14.14 6.18
CA LYS A 81 8.36 14.66 6.46
C LYS A 81 8.32 16.03 7.16
N GLU A 82 7.33 16.85 6.85
CA GLU A 82 7.18 18.17 7.44
C GLU A 82 6.63 18.11 8.87
N GLN A 83 5.69 17.20 9.14
CA GLN A 83 5.16 17.01 10.50
C GLN A 83 6.11 16.23 11.41
N TYR A 84 6.88 15.30 10.85
CA TYR A 84 7.76 14.40 11.59
C TYR A 84 9.20 14.50 11.06
N PRO A 85 10.06 15.36 11.64
CA PRO A 85 11.46 15.46 11.23
C PRO A 85 12.27 14.19 11.55
N ASP A 86 11.77 13.33 12.44
CA ASP A 86 12.32 12.03 12.82
C ASP A 86 11.77 10.86 11.97
N LEU A 87 11.07 11.15 10.87
CA LEU A 87 10.51 10.13 9.99
C LEU A 87 11.60 9.19 9.45
N PRO A 88 11.44 7.86 9.55
CA PRO A 88 12.42 6.91 9.05
C PRO A 88 12.57 7.05 7.53
N VAL A 89 13.80 6.88 7.05
CA VAL A 89 14.11 6.94 5.62
C VAL A 89 13.44 5.76 4.91
N VAL A 90 12.37 6.05 4.16
CA VAL A 90 11.58 5.07 3.41
C VAL A 90 11.51 5.42 1.94
N CYS A 91 11.43 4.41 1.06
CA CYS A 91 11.24 4.64 -0.37
C CYS A 91 9.77 4.97 -0.68
N GLY A 92 9.54 5.73 -1.77
CA GLY A 92 8.18 6.13 -2.18
C GLY A 92 7.23 4.94 -2.40
N LYS A 93 7.74 3.78 -2.82
CA LYS A 93 6.93 2.57 -2.99
C LYS A 93 6.41 2.03 -1.65
N THR A 94 7.21 2.09 -0.59
CA THR A 94 6.80 1.69 0.77
C THR A 94 5.68 2.61 1.27
N VAL A 95 5.82 3.91 1.07
CA VAL A 95 4.77 4.89 1.43
C VAL A 95 3.51 4.66 0.60
N TYR A 96 3.63 4.43 -0.70
CA TYR A 96 2.49 4.09 -1.55
C TYR A 96 1.74 2.86 -1.06
N ASN A 97 2.45 1.76 -0.79
CA ASN A 97 1.83 0.54 -0.28
C ASN A 97 1.16 0.75 1.09
N PHE A 98 1.76 1.59 1.93
CA PHE A 98 1.21 1.96 3.23
C PHE A 98 -0.08 2.77 3.08
N VAL A 99 -0.07 3.87 2.32
CA VAL A 99 -1.25 4.71 2.02
C VAL A 99 -2.37 3.87 1.41
N GLU A 100 -2.05 2.98 0.47
CA GLU A 100 -3.04 2.11 -0.17
C GLU A 100 -3.63 1.07 0.80
N THR A 101 -2.86 0.66 1.80
CA THR A 101 -3.36 -0.20 2.88
C THR A 101 -4.31 0.58 3.78
N VAL A 102 -3.97 1.82 4.16
CA VAL A 102 -4.83 2.71 4.95
C VAL A 102 -6.14 2.96 4.21
N ARG A 103 -6.08 3.27 2.91
CA ARG A 103 -7.29 3.45 2.09
C ARG A 103 -8.22 2.25 2.12
N ARG A 104 -7.67 1.04 1.93
CA ARG A 104 -8.45 -0.21 1.97
C ARG A 104 -8.99 -0.51 3.36
N LYS A 105 -8.27 -0.17 4.42
CA LYS A 105 -8.69 -0.41 5.80
C LYS A 105 -9.88 0.46 6.22
N TYR A 106 -9.92 1.71 5.76
CA TYR A 106 -10.96 2.69 6.12
C TYR A 106 -11.94 3.01 4.97
N ASN A 107 -11.90 2.28 3.85
CA ASN A 107 -12.72 2.53 2.65
C ASN A 107 -12.60 3.98 2.11
N LEU A 108 -11.36 4.50 2.08
CA LEU A 108 -11.02 5.85 1.61
C LEU A 108 -10.57 5.82 0.14
N ASP A 109 -11.44 5.33 -0.74
CA ASP A 109 -11.18 5.29 -2.18
C ASP A 109 -10.84 6.68 -2.74
N LYS A 110 -9.81 6.69 -3.60
CA LYS A 110 -9.33 7.92 -4.21
C LYS A 110 -10.38 8.49 -5.16
N GLU A 111 -10.88 9.68 -4.84
CA GLU A 111 -11.75 10.41 -5.74
C GLU A 111 -10.96 10.85 -6.98
N GLY A 112 -11.49 10.50 -8.16
CA GLY A 112 -10.90 10.86 -9.43
C GLY A 112 -11.12 12.34 -9.73
N PHE A 113 -10.16 13.19 -9.34
CA PHE A 113 -10.05 14.51 -9.94
C PHE A 113 -9.17 14.43 -11.19
N PRO A 114 -9.51 15.13 -12.30
CA PRO A 114 -8.74 15.08 -13.52
C PRO A 114 -7.30 15.55 -13.23
N ASN A 115 -6.33 14.73 -13.66
CA ASN A 115 -4.88 14.83 -13.39
C ASN A 115 -4.19 16.12 -13.87
N VAL A 116 -4.95 17.15 -14.29
CA VAL A 116 -4.45 18.37 -14.93
C VAL A 116 -4.17 19.49 -13.91
N PHE A 117 -4.79 19.49 -12.72
CA PHE A 117 -4.80 20.69 -11.85
C PHE A 117 -3.79 20.69 -10.69
N MET A 118 -3.21 19.54 -10.32
CA MET A 118 -2.38 19.40 -9.10
C MET A 118 -0.86 19.42 -9.33
N ARG A 119 -0.38 19.81 -10.53
CA ARG A 119 1.06 19.96 -10.77
C ARG A 119 1.62 21.33 -10.38
N LYS A 120 0.77 22.30 -10.00
CA LYS A 120 1.23 23.69 -9.79
C LYS A 120 0.89 24.33 -8.43
N CYS A 121 -0.02 23.78 -7.64
CA CYS A 121 -0.28 24.30 -6.30
C CYS A 121 0.63 23.60 -5.29
N ARG A 122 1.69 24.29 -4.84
CA ARG A 122 2.33 24.01 -3.55
C ARG A 122 1.25 24.27 -2.49
N ILE A 123 0.59 23.22 -2.03
CA ILE A 123 -0.48 23.34 -1.02
C ILE A 123 0.16 23.96 0.23
N PRO A 124 -0.36 25.07 0.79
CA PRO A 124 0.20 25.67 1.99
C PRO A 124 0.03 24.71 3.17
N LEU A 125 1.12 24.51 3.91
CA LEU A 125 1.28 23.45 4.93
C LEU A 125 0.64 23.80 6.28
N THR A 126 -0.02 24.96 6.36
CA THR A 126 -0.56 25.53 7.59
C THR A 126 -2.09 25.41 7.57
N GLY A 127 -2.64 24.36 8.19
CA GLY A 127 -3.91 24.30 8.93
C GLY A 127 -5.26 24.71 8.30
N ASN A 128 -5.34 25.69 7.40
CA ASN A 128 -6.57 26.22 6.84
C ASN A 128 -6.50 26.22 5.31
N MET A 129 -7.33 25.39 4.68
CA MET A 129 -7.50 25.40 3.24
C MET A 129 -8.47 26.54 2.87
N PRO A 130 -8.12 27.47 1.97
CA PRO A 130 -9.06 28.51 1.54
C PRO A 130 -10.29 27.89 0.87
N ARG A 131 -11.48 28.44 1.17
CA ARG A 131 -12.77 27.99 0.63
C ARG A 131 -12.86 28.37 -0.85
N TRP A 132 -12.92 27.37 -1.73
CA TRP A 132 -13.00 27.56 -3.18
C TRP A 132 -14.43 27.92 -3.62
N ILE A 133 -14.64 29.09 -4.24
CA ILE A 133 -15.88 29.43 -4.96
C ILE A 133 -15.58 29.34 -6.46
N SER A 134 -16.37 28.54 -7.19
CA SER A 134 -16.24 28.39 -8.64
C SER A 134 -17.18 29.37 -9.34
N GLU A 135 -16.62 30.34 -10.06
CA GLU A 135 -17.38 31.16 -11.00
C GLU A 135 -16.96 30.83 -12.44
N LYS A 136 -17.94 30.54 -13.30
CA LYS A 136 -17.71 30.20 -14.71
C LYS A 136 -17.76 31.48 -15.53
N ALA A 137 -16.65 31.86 -16.17
CA ALA A 137 -16.62 32.94 -17.15
C ALA A 137 -16.50 32.37 -18.56
N VAL A 138 -17.29 32.88 -19.51
CA VAL A 138 -17.23 32.49 -20.93
C VAL A 138 -16.35 33.49 -21.68
N CYS A 139 -15.36 33.01 -22.43
CA CYS A 139 -14.49 33.86 -23.25
C CYS A 139 -15.22 34.36 -24.51
N PRO A 140 -15.32 35.68 -24.75
CA PRO A 140 -16.18 36.24 -25.80
C PRO A 140 -15.69 36.04 -27.25
N HIS A 141 -14.47 35.54 -27.47
CA HIS A 141 -13.91 35.38 -28.83
C HIS A 141 -13.73 33.93 -29.27
N THR A 142 -13.86 32.96 -28.36
CA THR A 142 -13.68 31.52 -28.64
C THR A 142 -14.78 30.63 -28.07
N GLY A 143 -15.71 31.17 -27.27
CA GLY A 143 -16.78 30.41 -26.63
C GLY A 143 -16.31 29.43 -25.53
N THR A 144 -15.00 29.35 -25.27
CA THR A 144 -14.45 28.46 -24.26
C THR A 144 -14.82 28.96 -22.86
N THR A 145 -15.45 28.10 -22.05
CA THR A 145 -15.71 28.39 -20.64
C THR A 145 -14.41 28.22 -19.85
N LEU A 146 -13.86 29.31 -19.34
CA LEU A 146 -12.72 29.28 -18.42
C LEU A 146 -13.24 29.51 -17.00
N SER A 147 -13.07 28.50 -16.15
CA SER A 147 -13.30 28.66 -14.71
C SER A 147 -12.19 29.56 -14.17
N LYS A 148 -12.51 30.82 -13.86
CA LYS A 148 -11.61 31.71 -13.13
C LYS A 148 -11.84 31.45 -11.65
N PHE A 149 -10.78 31.03 -10.96
CA PHE A 149 -10.76 30.99 -9.50
C PHE A 149 -10.06 32.25 -9.00
N ILE A 150 -10.81 33.13 -8.32
CA ILE A 150 -10.27 34.33 -7.68
C ILE A 150 -9.77 33.94 -6.28
N PHE A 151 -8.55 34.36 -5.96
CA PHE A 151 -7.97 34.24 -4.62
C PHE A 151 -8.53 35.39 -3.76
N LEU A 152 -9.43 35.09 -2.82
CA LEU A 152 -9.85 36.05 -1.80
C LEU A 152 -9.01 35.84 -0.54
N SER A 153 -8.11 36.78 -0.27
CA SER A 153 -7.43 36.92 1.02
C SER A 153 -8.32 37.77 1.93
N TRP A 154 -8.55 37.32 3.16
CA TRP A 154 -8.99 38.15 4.27
C TRP A 154 -7.87 38.18 5.31
#